data_AF-A0A9D1PHF9-F1
#
_entry.id   AF-A0A9D1PHF9-F1
#
_cell.length_a   1.000
_cell.length_b   1.000
_cell.length_c   1.000
_cell.angle_alpha   90.00
_cell.angle_beta   90.00
_cell.angle_gamma   90.00
#
_symmetry.space_group_name_H-M   'P 1'
#
loop_
_entity.id
_entity.type
_entity.pdbx_description
1 polymer ?
#
loop_
_entity_poly.entity_id
_entity_poly.type
_entity_poly.pdbx_seq_one_letter_code
_entity_poly.pdbx_strand_id
1 'polypeptide(L)' 'MLYEVNDVKKLVTIWLTNDDQKDEAVSQKVNEICNEYHDKKYLIGVFKSGKESLYENTRDLLLKNRESMAKKSIGLER' A
#
# COMPACT_ATOMS: atom_id res chain seq x y z
N MET A 1 -9.79 -6.74 -6.38
CA MET A 1 -10.11 -5.73 -5.34
C MET A 1 -10.54 -6.43 -4.05
N LEU A 2 -10.00 -6.03 -2.90
CA LEU A 2 -10.48 -6.42 -1.56
C LEU A 2 -11.02 -5.20 -0.83
N TYR A 3 -12.09 -5.34 -0.05
CA TYR A 3 -12.57 -4.28 0.83
C TYR A 3 -12.99 -4.85 2.19
N GLU A 4 -12.74 -4.09 3.25
CA GLU A 4 -13.08 -4.43 4.63
C GLU A 4 -13.77 -3.22 5.28
N VAL A 5 -14.83 -3.48 6.05
CA VAL A 5 -15.54 -2.46 6.82
C VAL A 5 -15.35 -2.77 8.30
N ASN A 6 -14.81 -1.80 9.03
CA ASN A 6 -14.66 -1.84 10.47
C ASN A 6 -15.66 -0.88 11.11
N ASP A 7 -16.82 -1.41 11.50
CA ASP A 7 -17.90 -0.60 12.09
C ASP A 7 -17.54 -0.01 13.45
N VAL A 8 -16.71 -0.70 14.25
CA VAL A 8 -16.27 -0.22 15.56
C VAL A 8 -15.44 1.07 15.44
N LYS A 9 -14.56 1.12 14.44
CA LYS A 9 -13.69 2.28 14.17
C LYS A 9 -14.28 3.24 13.13
N LYS A 10 -15.46 2.93 12.59
CA LYS A 10 -16.06 3.60 11.42
C LYS A 10 -15.04 3.79 10.29
N LEU A 11 -14.34 2.71 9.93
CA LEU A 11 -13.26 2.74 8.94
C LEU A 11 -13.55 1.75 7.82
N VAL A 12 -13.55 2.22 6.58
CA VAL A 12 -13.60 1.39 5.37
C VAL A 12 -12.21 1.35 4.76
N THR A 13 -11.71 0.14 4.52
CA THR A 13 -10.40 -0.10 3.93
C THR A 13 -10.58 -0.77 2.58
N ILE A 14 -10.02 -0.18 1.51
CA ILE A 14 -10.10 -0.71 0.15
C ILE A 14 -8.68 -0.98 -0.33
N TRP A 15 -8.41 -2.20 -0.80
CA TRP A 15 -7.14 -2.62 -1.37
C TRP A 15 -7.29 -2.92 -2.87
N LEU A 16 -6.53 -2.19 -3.68
CA LEU A 16 -6.53 -2.31 -5.13
C LEU A 16 -5.19 -2.87 -5.61
N THR A 17 -5.24 -3.92 -6.43
CA THR A 17 -4.07 -4.40 -7.17
C THR A 17 -3.72 -3.47 -8.33
N ASN A 18 -2.63 -3.73 -9.05
CA ASN A 18 -2.26 -2.92 -10.21
C ASN A 18 -3.29 -3.04 -11.34
N ASP A 19 -3.79 -4.24 -11.58
CA ASP A 19 -4.78 -4.50 -12.63
C ASP A 19 -6.15 -3.94 -12.27
N ASP A 20 -6.55 -4.05 -11.00
CA ASP A 20 -7.77 -3.40 -10.47
C ASP A 20 -7.78 -1.87 -10.72
N GLN A 21 -6.61 -1.22 -10.72
CA GLN A 21 -6.53 0.23 -10.93
C GLN A 21 -6.70 0.66 -12.40
N LYS A 22 -6.54 -0.28 -13.34
CA LYS A 22 -6.71 -0.03 -14.78
C LYS A 22 -8.15 -0.29 -15.22
N ASP A 23 -8.92 -0.97 -14.40
CA ASP A 23 -10.31 -1.30 -14.67
C ASP A 23 -11.24 -0.14 -14.26
N GLU A 24 -11.93 0.41 -15.25
CA GLU A 24 -12.87 1.52 -15.06
C GLU A 24 -14.07 1.10 -14.19
N ALA A 25 -14.49 -0.16 -14.27
CA ALA A 25 -15.58 -0.70 -13.44
C ALA A 25 -15.19 -0.75 -11.96
N VAL A 26 -13.92 -1.06 -11.67
CA VAL A 26 -13.40 -1.05 -10.30
C VAL A 26 -13.29 0.38 -9.77
N SER A 27 -12.82 1.32 -10.59
CA SER A 27 -12.79 2.75 -10.23
C SER A 27 -14.18 3.28 -9.87
N GLN A 28 -15.19 2.93 -10.67
CA GLN A 28 -16.57 3.33 -10.47
C GLN A 28 -17.15 2.73 -9.18
N LYS A 29 -16.88 1.44 -8.93
CA LYS A 29 -17.27 0.76 -7.68
C LYS A 29 -16.62 1.35 -6.43
N VAL A 30 -15.36 1.77 -6.52
CA VAL A 30 -14.67 2.45 -5.40
C VAL A 30 -15.30 3.80 -5.12
N ASN A 31 -15.68 4.56 -6.16
CA ASN A 31 -16.40 5.83 -6.00
C ASN A 31 -17.79 5.64 -5.36
N GLU A 32 -18.52 4.60 -5.75
CA GLU A 32 -19.81 4.24 -5.13
C GLU A 32 -19.65 3.96 -3.64
N ILE A 33 -18.67 3.12 -3.27
CA ILE A 33 -18.37 2.82 -1.86
C ILE A 33 -17.94 4.09 -1.12
N CYS A 34 -17.09 4.92 -1.75
CA CYS A 34 -16.69 6.19 -1.15
C CYS A 34 -17.90 7.07 -0.82
N ASN A 35 -18.84 7.24 -1.75
CA ASN A 35 -20.02 8.06 -1.56
C ASN A 35 -20.93 7.50 -0.46
N GLU A 36 -21.21 6.19 -0.49
CA GLU A 36 -22.09 5.55 0.50
C GLU A 36 -21.57 5.71 1.94
N TYR A 37 -20.26 5.53 2.14
CA TYR A 37 -19.66 5.57 3.47
C TYR A 37 -19.23 6.97 3.91
N HIS A 38 -19.02 7.90 2.96
CA HIS A 38 -18.84 9.32 3.25
C HIS A 38 -20.09 9.90 3.94
N ASP A 39 -21.29 9.59 3.42
CA ASP A 39 -22.55 10.05 4.01
C ASP A 39 -22.79 9.48 5.42
N LYS A 40 -22.29 8.26 5.66
CA LYS A 40 -22.32 7.59 6.97
C LYS A 40 -21.25 8.11 7.95
N LYS A 41 -20.42 9.07 7.53
CA LYS A 41 -19.28 9.63 8.29
C LYS A 41 -18.22 8.58 8.67
N TYR A 42 -17.95 7.63 7.78
CA TYR A 42 -16.85 6.68 7.94
C TYR A 42 -15.56 7.27 7.35
N LEU A 43 -14.43 6.94 7.95
CA LEU A 43 -13.11 7.19 7.37
C LEU A 43 -12.87 6.15 6.26
N ILE A 44 -12.34 6.58 5.11
CA ILE A 44 -12.11 5.69 3.97
C ILE A 44 -10.63 5.72 3.60
N GLY A 45 -9.98 4.54 3.69
CA GLY A 45 -8.59 4.35 3.31
C GLY A 45 -8.50 3.52 2.03
N VAL A 46 -8.06 4.15 0.93
CA VAL A 46 -7.84 3.47 -0.36
C VAL A 46 -6.34 3.21 -0.55
N PHE A 47 -5.96 1.94 -0.49
CA PHE A 47 -4.60 1.46 -0.67
C PHE A 47 -4.42 0.95 -2.09
N LYS A 48 -3.52 1.59 -2.84
CA LYS A 48 -3.21 1.25 -4.22
C LYS A 48 -1.87 0.54 -4.29
N SER A 49 -1.86 -0.68 -4.84
CA SER A 49 -0.62 -1.41 -5.06
C SER A 49 0.27 -0.67 -6.04
N GLY A 50 1.54 -0.52 -5.69
CA GLY A 50 2.56 0.09 -6.55
C GLY A 50 2.84 -0.73 -7.81
N LYS A 51 3.63 -0.15 -8.71
CA LYS A 51 4.09 -0.79 -9.96
C LYS A 51 5.39 -1.58 -9.81
N GLU A 52 6.11 -1.34 -8.72
CA GLU A 52 7.43 -1.92 -8.53
C GLU A 52 7.34 -3.35 -8.01
N SER A 53 8.28 -4.18 -8.47
CA SER A 53 8.39 -5.56 -8.02
C SER A 53 8.79 -5.60 -6.55
N LEU A 54 7.98 -6.27 -5.73
CA LEU A 54 8.29 -6.50 -4.32
C LEU A 54 9.65 -7.20 -4.16
N TYR A 55 9.97 -8.13 -5.07
CA TYR A 55 11.24 -8.84 -5.06
C TYR A 55 12.42 -7.92 -5.34
N GLU A 56 12.35 -7.12 -6.41
CA GLU A 56 13.43 -6.19 -6.78
C GLU A 56 13.67 -5.15 -5.68
N ASN A 57 12.60 -4.56 -5.15
CA ASN A 57 12.68 -3.56 -4.08
C ASN A 57 13.27 -4.13 -2.79
N THR A 58 12.88 -5.35 -2.41
CA THR A 58 13.40 -6.00 -1.22
C THR A 58 14.86 -6.40 -1.40
N ARG A 59 15.23 -6.93 -2.57
CA ARG A 59 16.62 -7.27 -2.90
C ARG A 59 17.52 -6.05 -2.82
N ASP A 60 17.13 -4.96 -3.47
CA ASP A 60 17.94 -3.75 -3.55
C ASP A 60 18.10 -3.09 -2.16
N LEU A 61 17.06 -3.15 -1.32
CA LEU A 61 17.14 -2.71 0.08
C LEU A 61 18.14 -3.57 0.88
N LEU A 62 18.08 -4.89 0.75
CA LEU A 62 19.00 -5.80 1.45
C LEU A 62 20.45 -5.59 1.02
N LEU A 63 20.69 -5.38 -0.28
CA LEU A 63 22.02 -5.06 -0.82
C LEU A 63 22.54 -3.74 -0.23
N LYS A 64 21.73 -2.67 -0.25
CA LYS A 64 22.11 -1.37 0.33
C LYS A 64 22.38 -1.45 1.84
N ASN A 65 21.59 -2.23 2.57
CA ASN A 65 21.80 -2.45 4.00
C ASN A 65 23.13 -3.20 4.24
N ARG A 66 23.41 -4.24 3.47
CA ARG A 66 24.67 -4.99 3.56
C ARG A 66 25.87 -4.10 3.26
N GLU A 67 25.84 -3.29 2.22
CA GLU A 67 26.91 -2.34 1.90
C GLU A 67 27.09 -1.30 3.01
N SER A 68 25.99 -0.78 3.56
CA SER A 68 26.04 0.18 4.65
C SER A 68 26.62 -0.42 5.93
N MET A 69 26.29 -1.68 6.24
CA MET A 69 26.89 -2.41 7.36
C MET A 69 28.39 -2.64 7.15
N ALA A 70 28.81 -3.05 5.95
CA ALA A 70 30.22 -3.25 5.64
C ALA A 70 31.02 -1.94 5.71
N LYS A 71 30.45 -0.83 5.23
CA LYS A 71 31.06 0.51 5.37
C LYS A 71 31.18 0.94 6.83
N LYS A 72 30.16 0.65 7.66
CA LYS A 72 30.20 0.94 9.10
C LYS A 72 31.23 0.09 9.84
N SER A 73 31.40 -1.18 9.50
CA SER A 73 32.41 -2.03 10.15
C SER A 73 33.83 -1.57 9.83
N ILE A 74 34.10 -1.17 8.58
CA ILE A 74 35.40 -0.62 8.17
C ILE A 74 35.68 0.75 8.83
N GLY A 75 34.63 1.54 9.08
CA GLY A 75 34.75 2.82 9.80
C GLY A 75 34.91 2.68 11.32
N LEU A 76 34.62 1.52 11.91
CA LEU A 76 34.78 1.24 13.33
C LEU A 76 36.18 0.70 13.70
N GLU A 77 37.01 0.34 12.71
CA GLU A 77 38.38 -0.17 12.88
C GLU A 77 39.45 0.96 12.83
N ARG A 78 39.12 2.18 13.25
CA ARG A 78 40.09 3.29 13.39
C ARG A 78 40.08 3.90 14.77
#